data_AF-A0ABD0RRP6-F1
#
_entry.id   AF-A0ABD0RRP6-F1
#
_cell.length_a   1.000
_cell.length_b   1.000
_cell.length_c   1.000
_cell.angle_alpha   90.00
_cell.angle_beta   90.00
_cell.angle_gamma   90.00
#
_symmetry.space_group_name_H-M   'P 1'
#
loop_
_entity.id
_entity.type
_entity.pdbx_description
1 polymer ?
#
loop_
_entity_poly.entity_id
_entity_poly.type
_entity_poly.pdbx_seq_one_letter_code
_entity_poly.pdbx_strand_id
1 'polypeptide(L)' 'GRLKMPGKREICVAIKTLKAGYTDKQRRDFLSEASIMGQFDHPNIIRLEGVVTKCESFDRFQCEQATR' A
#
# COMPACT_ATOMS: atom_id res chain seq x y z
N GLY A 1 -9.92 -1.96 3.05
CA GLY A 1 -9.72 -3.26 3.71
C GLY A 1 -9.48 -3.05 5.18
N ARG A 2 -9.14 -4.10 5.91
CA ARG A 2 -8.77 -4.01 7.32
C ARG A 2 -7.39 -4.62 7.51
N LEU A 3 -6.53 -3.92 8.22
CA LEU A 3 -5.19 -4.39 8.56
C LEU A 3 -5.15 -4.75 10.03
N LYS A 4 -4.70 -5.98 10.33
CA LYS A 4 -4.48 -6.46 11.69
C LYS A 4 -3.00 -6.80 11.86
N MET A 5 -2.26 -5.89 12.49
CA MET A 5 -0.89 -6.17 12.90
C MET A 5 -0.87 -7.09 14.13
N PRO A 6 0.11 -8.02 14.26
CA PRO A 6 0.28 -8.82 15.47
C PRO A 6 0.39 -7.91 16.72
N GLY A 7 -0.44 -8.19 17.73
CA GLY A 7 -0.44 -7.41 18.98
C GLY A 7 -1.07 -6.01 18.90
N LYS A 8 -1.64 -5.60 17.77
CA LYS A 8 -2.37 -4.32 17.64
C LYS A 8 -3.84 -4.53 17.28
N ARG A 9 -4.64 -3.48 17.51
CA ARG A 9 -6.05 -3.44 17.09
C ARG A 9 -6.14 -3.40 15.56
N GLU A 10 -7.24 -3.93 15.04
CA GLU A 10 -7.57 -3.85 13.62
C GLU A 10 -7.85 -2.40 13.24
N ILE A 11 -7.28 -1.95 12.12
CA ILE A 11 -7.44 -0.58 11.62
C ILE A 11 -8.04 -0.60 10.21
N CYS A 12 -8.82 0.43 9.88
CA CYS A 12 -9.32 0.64 8.54
C CYS A 12 -8.21 1.16 7.64
N VAL A 13 -8.01 0.50 6.50
CA VAL A 13 -7.01 0.90 5.51
C VAL A 13 -7.66 1.04 4.13
N ALA A 14 -7.28 2.06 3.40
CA ALA A 14 -7.45 2.14 1.96
C ALA A 14 -6.44 1.18 1.30
N ILE A 15 -6.93 0.32 0.40
CA ILE A 15 -6.07 -0.61 -0.34
C ILE A 15 -6.10 -0.19 -1.80
N LYS A 16 -4.99 0.31 -2.31
CA LYS A 16 -4.81 0.56 -3.73
C LYS A 16 -4.19 -0.71 -4.32
N THR A 17 -4.79 -1.27 -5.37
CA THR A 17 -4.28 -2.48 -6.03
C THR A 17 -3.95 -2.16 -7.48
N LEU A 18 -2.81 -2.65 -7.96
CA LEU A 18 -2.46 -2.57 -9.38
C LEU A 18 -3.21 -3.65 -10.16
N LYS A 19 -3.87 -3.28 -11.26
CA LYS A 19 -4.64 -4.22 -12.09
C LYS A 19 -3.72 -5.16 -12.87
N ALA A 20 -4.18 -6.37 -13.16
CA ALA A 20 -3.47 -7.29 -14.06
C ALA A 20 -3.25 -6.65 -15.45
N GLY A 21 -2.12 -6.99 -16.09
CA GLY A 21 -1.75 -6.42 -17.39
C GLY A 21 -1.22 -4.98 -17.31
N TYR A 22 -0.77 -4.54 -16.13
CA TYR A 22 -0.09 -3.26 -15.98
C TYR A 22 1.22 -3.22 -16.78
N THR A 23 1.62 -2.04 -17.21
CA THR A 23 2.94 -1.80 -17.82
C THR A 23 4.00 -1.57 -16.75
N ASP A 24 5.27 -1.83 -17.06
CA ASP A 24 6.37 -1.56 -16.13
C ASP A 24 6.40 -0.10 -15.65
N LYS A 25 5.97 0.84 -16.50
CA LYS A 25 5.83 2.25 -16.11
C LYS A 25 4.79 2.41 -15.01
N GLN A 26 3.60 1.84 -15.17
CA GLN A 26 2.54 1.93 -14.15
C GLN A 26 2.96 1.27 -12.84
N ARG A 27 3.73 0.18 -12.90
CA ARG A 27 4.31 -0.44 -11.70
C ARG A 27 5.29 0.50 -10.99
N ARG A 28 6.20 1.12 -11.74
CA ARG A 28 7.16 2.09 -11.18
C ARG A 28 6.45 3.29 -10.58
N ASP A 29 5.48 3.86 -11.29
CA ASP A 29 4.70 5.01 -10.83
C ASP A 29 3.93 4.65 -9.54
N PHE A 30 3.29 3.47 -9.50
CA PHE A 30 2.58 2.97 -8.32
C PHE A 30 3.49 2.78 -7.10
N LEU A 31 4.66 2.18 -7.29
CA LEU A 31 5.63 2.01 -6.21
C LEU A 31 6.27 3.34 -5.79
N SER A 32 6.46 4.26 -6.73
CA SER A 32 6.99 5.60 -6.45
C SER A 32 6.06 6.40 -5.53
N GLU A 33 4.75 6.37 -5.76
CA GLU A 33 3.77 6.97 -4.85
C GLU A 33 3.90 6.43 -3.42
N ALA A 34 4.02 5.10 -3.28
CA ALA A 34 4.21 4.48 -1.97
C ALA A 34 5.55 4.90 -1.33
N SER A 35 6.64 4.93 -2.11
CA SER A 35 7.94 5.43 -1.63
C SER A 35 7.88 6.88 -1.16
N ILE A 36 7.10 7.74 -1.81
CA ILE A 36 6.91 9.13 -1.38
C ILE A 36 6.11 9.17 -0.07
N MET A 37 5.01 8.42 0.03
CA MET A 37 4.20 8.37 1.25
C MET A 37 4.96 7.80 2.45
N GLY A 38 5.81 6.80 2.23
CA GLY A 38 6.64 6.20 3.27
C GLY A 38 7.75 7.11 3.83
N GLN A 39 8.04 8.23 3.16
CA GLN A 39 9.01 9.22 3.66
C GLN A 39 8.40 10.17 4.69
N PHE A 40 7.07 10.21 4.83
CA PHE A 40 6.39 11.14 5.72
C PHE A 40 5.75 10.39 6.90
N ASP A 41 6.05 10.84 8.12
CA ASP A 41 5.31 10.47 9.32
C ASP A 41 4.87 11.76 10.04
N HIS A 42 3.64 12.18 9.76
CA HIS A 42 3.09 13.42 10.30
C HIS A 42 1.59 13.24 10.52
N PRO A 43 1.03 13.78 11.62
CA PRO A 43 -0.40 13.62 11.94
C PRO A 43 -1.33 14.08 10.81
N ASN A 44 -0.92 15.05 9.98
CA ASN A 44 -1.68 15.59 8.83
C ASN A 44 -1.37 14.96 7.47
N ILE A 45 -0.55 13.92 7.42
CA ILE A 45 -0.22 13.21 6.17
C ILE A 45 -0.75 11.78 6.29
N ILE A 46 -1.30 11.27 5.19
CA ILE A 46 -1.79 9.89 5.11
C ILE A 46 -0.60 8.94 5.28
N ARG A 47 -0.64 8.11 6.32
CA ARG A 47 0.44 7.18 6.61
C ARG A 47 0.33 5.93 5.73
N LEU A 48 1.44 5.56 5.13
CA LEU A 48 1.60 4.26 4.49
C LEU A 48 1.80 3.20 5.57
N GLU A 49 0.94 2.19 5.61
CA GLU A 49 1.10 1.04 6.52
C GLU A 49 2.06 0.01 5.94
N GLY A 50 1.97 -0.23 4.63
CA GLY A 50 2.82 -1.18 3.95
C GLY A 50 2.56 -1.34 2.46
N VAL A 51 3.47 -2.06 1.82
CA VAL A 51 3.35 -2.47 0.42
C VAL A 51 3.57 -3.97 0.31
N VAL A 52 2.74 -4.63 -0.50
CA VAL A 52 2.87 -6.03 -0.86
C VAL A 52 3.33 -6.09 -2.31
N THR A 53 4.56 -6.58 -2.51
CA THR A 53 5.22 -6.64 -3.83
C THR A 53 5.54 -8.05 -4.30
N LYS A 54 5.30 -9.06 -3.47
CA LYS A 54 5.51 -10.48 -3.78
C LYS A 54 4.26 -11.28 -3.42
N CYS A 55 3.48 -11.66 -4.43
CA CYS A 55 2.46 -12.70 -4.32
C CYS A 55 2.71 -13.72 -5.42
N GLU A 56 3.20 -14.92 -5.08
CA GLU A 56 3.62 -15.98 -6.02
C GLU A 56 2.49 -16.64 -6.83
N SER A 57 1.28 -16.08 -6.84
CA SER A 57 0.15 -16.72 -7.56
C SER A 57 -0.78 -15.79 -8.32
N PHE A 58 -0.74 -14.47 -8.11
CA PHE A 58 -1.43 -13.49 -8.95
C PHE A 58 -0.76 -12.14 -8.69
N ASP A 59 -0.30 -11.44 -9.73
CA ASP A 59 0.38 -10.12 -9.66
C ASP A 59 -0.53 -9.00 -9.12
N ARG A 60 -0.95 -9.11 -7.86
CA ARG A 60 -1.65 -8.06 -7.12
C ARG A 60 -0.64 -7.33 -6.26
N PHE A 61 -0.09 -6.26 -6.80
CA PHE A 61 0.61 -5.26 -5.99
C PHE A 61 -0.43 -4.51 -5.17
N GLN A 62 -0.31 -4.56 -3.84
CA GLN A 62 -1.21 -3.87 -2.92
C GLN A 62 -0.44 -2.83 -2.10
N CYS A 63 -0.95 -1.61 -2.09
CA CYS A 63 -0.50 -0.55 -1.21
C CYS A 63 -1.57 -0.37 -0.14
N GLU A 64 -1.23 -0.61 1.12
CA GLU A 64 -2.10 -0.44 2.26
C GLU A 64 -1.83 0.94 2.87
N GLN A 65 -2.72 1.87 2.61
CA GLN A 65 -2.69 3.22 3.15
C GLN A 65 -3.68 3.28 4.30
N ALA A 66 -3.28 3.73 5.48
CA ALA A 66 -4.26 3.96 6.54
C ALA A 66 -5.14 5.15 6.17
N THR A 67 -6.45 4.97 6.23
CA THR A 67 -7.34 6.13 6.36
C THR A 67 -7.27 6.54 7.83
N ARG A 68 -7.22 7.85 8.11
CA ARG A 68 -7.38 8.34 9.48
C ARG A 68 -8.60 7.71 10.15
#